data_AF-A0A932CJM9-F1
#
_entry.id   AF-A0A932CJM9-F1
#
_cell.length_a   1.000
_cell.length_b   1.000
_cell.length_c   1.000
_cell.angle_alpha   90.00
_cell.angle_beta   90.00
_cell.angle_gamma   90.00
#
_symmetry.space_group_name_H-M   'P 1'
#
loop_
_entity.id
_entity.type
_entity.pdbx_description
1 polymer ?
#
loop_
_entity_poly.entity_id
_entity_poly.type
_entity_poly.pdbx_seq_one_letter_code
_entity_poly.pdbx_strand_id
1 'polypeptide(L)'
;MGATQSDISSFVGLWLDEIAEELRDETHAQRLAEFQKEQGRGKNLATVILEFDQSFSKDWQSRDWRLSRIGGKSALAKLNQRLQQQYKVAVSTARLASAMTDSQATPELKAVVRDISRFARRTATS
;
A
#
# COMPACT_ATOMS: atom_id res chain seq x y z
N MET A 1 9.39 26.00 -17.29
CA MET A 1 9.34 26.25 -15.83
C MET A 1 9.26 24.90 -15.15
N GLY A 2 10.32 24.46 -14.47
CA GLY A 2 10.33 23.18 -13.76
C GLY A 2 9.64 23.36 -12.41
N ALA A 3 8.69 22.48 -12.09
CA ALA A 3 8.10 22.43 -10.75
C ALA A 3 9.21 22.21 -9.71
N THR A 4 9.13 22.92 -8.59
CA THR A 4 10.11 22.75 -7.52
C THR A 4 9.84 21.45 -6.75
N GLN A 5 10.85 20.91 -6.07
CA GLN A 5 10.70 19.69 -5.26
C GLN A 5 9.61 19.82 -4.17
N SER A 6 9.41 21.04 -3.67
CA SER A 6 8.35 21.37 -2.70
C SER A 6 6.94 21.25 -3.29
N ASP A 7 6.77 21.60 -4.57
CA ASP A 7 5.48 21.52 -5.25
C ASP A 7 5.08 20.06 -5.45
N ILE A 8 6.01 19.23 -5.95
CA ILE A 8 5.77 17.81 -6.22
C ILE A 8 5.37 17.08 -4.94
N SER A 9 6.04 17.36 -3.81
CA SER A 9 5.71 16.69 -2.53
C SER A 9 4.30 17.00 -2.04
N SER A 10 3.82 18.23 -2.25
CA SER A 10 2.47 18.64 -1.84
C SER A 10 1.40 17.96 -2.70
N PHE A 11 1.63 17.84 -4.01
CA PHE A 11 0.71 17.16 -4.93
C PHE A 11 0.66 15.66 -4.71
N VAL A 12 1.78 15.01 -4.38
CA VAL A 12 1.80 13.56 -4.11
C VAL A 12 0.86 13.20 -2.96
N GLY A 13 0.80 14.01 -1.90
CA GLY A 13 -0.13 13.79 -0.80
C GLY A 13 -1.59 13.79 -1.26
N LEU A 14 -2.01 14.84 -1.99
CA LEU A 14 -3.36 14.95 -2.53
C LEU A 14 -3.67 13.79 -3.49
N TRP A 15 -2.71 13.43 -4.34
CA TRP A 15 -2.90 12.34 -5.27
C TRP A 15 -3.07 10.99 -4.60
N LEU A 16 -2.35 10.73 -3.52
CA LEU A 16 -2.51 9.52 -2.73
C LEU A 16 -3.92 9.43 -2.11
N ASP A 17 -4.48 10.56 -1.67
CA ASP A 17 -5.83 10.60 -1.12
C ASP A 17 -6.88 10.30 -2.21
N GLU A 18 -6.73 10.91 -3.38
CA GLU A 18 -7.60 10.63 -4.54
C GLU A 18 -7.47 9.18 -5.03
N ILE A 19 -6.25 8.66 -5.09
CA ILE A 19 -5.99 7.25 -5.46
C ILE A 19 -6.61 6.31 -4.43
N ALA A 20 -6.57 6.66 -3.14
CA ALA A 20 -7.20 5.86 -2.12
C ALA A 20 -8.71 5.78 -2.35
N GLU A 21 -9.37 6.91 -2.65
CA GLU A 21 -10.80 6.91 -2.99
C GLU A 21 -11.09 6.13 -4.28
N GLU A 22 -10.26 6.22 -5.32
CA GLU A 22 -10.41 5.40 -6.54
C GLU A 22 -10.30 3.89 -6.26
N LEU A 23 -9.53 3.50 -5.24
CA LEU A 23 -9.31 2.10 -4.84
C LEU A 23 -10.25 1.66 -3.70
N ARG A 24 -11.20 2.50 -3.28
CA ARG A 24 -12.08 2.23 -2.14
C ARG A 24 -12.90 0.97 -2.33
N ASP A 25 -13.57 0.83 -3.47
CA ASP A 25 -14.50 -0.27 -3.72
C ASP A 25 -13.77 -1.61 -3.84
N GLU A 26 -12.61 -1.62 -4.50
CA GLU A 26 -11.74 -2.81 -4.56
C GLU A 26 -11.27 -3.21 -3.16
N THR A 27 -10.82 -2.23 -2.37
CA THR A 27 -10.36 -2.46 -0.99
C THR A 27 -11.51 -2.95 -0.11
N HIS A 28 -12.70 -2.39 -0.26
CA HIS A 28 -13.91 -2.81 0.44
C HIS A 28 -14.24 -4.27 0.13
N ALA A 29 -14.34 -4.63 -1.15
CA ALA A 29 -14.67 -5.98 -1.58
C ALA A 29 -13.66 -7.02 -1.06
N GLN A 30 -12.36 -6.72 -1.14
CA GLN A 30 -11.32 -7.61 -0.63
C GLN A 30 -11.45 -7.80 0.89
N ARG A 31 -11.61 -6.71 1.63
CA ARG A 31 -11.67 -6.73 3.10
C ARG A 31 -12.96 -7.36 3.61
N LEU A 32 -14.08 -7.18 2.91
CA LEU A 32 -15.33 -7.87 3.21
C LEU A 32 -15.17 -9.39 3.05
N ALA A 33 -14.52 -9.84 1.98
CA ALA A 33 -14.26 -11.25 1.76
C ALA A 33 -13.34 -11.86 2.84
N GLU A 34 -12.36 -11.11 3.35
CA GLU A 34 -11.54 -11.51 4.50
C GLU A 34 -12.36 -11.58 5.79
N PHE A 35 -13.13 -10.53 6.07
CA PHE A 35 -13.99 -10.46 7.26
C PHE A 35 -15.02 -11.60 7.30
N GLN A 36 -15.64 -11.93 6.15
CA GLN A 36 -16.57 -13.05 6.04
C GLN A 36 -15.92 -14.41 6.38
N LYS A 37 -14.64 -14.61 6.01
CA LYS A 37 -13.91 -15.84 6.35
C LYS A 37 -13.65 -15.93 7.85
N GLU A 38 -13.44 -14.80 8.52
CA GLU A 38 -13.14 -14.72 9.95
C GLU A 38 -14.37 -14.94 10.85
N GLN A 39 -15.56 -14.50 10.42
CA GLN A 39 -16.79 -14.59 11.24
C GLN A 39 -17.35 -16.02 11.42
N GLY A 40 -16.82 -17.02 10.70
CA GLY A 40 -17.21 -18.42 10.86
C GLY A 40 -18.64 -18.74 10.39
N ARG A 41 -19.05 -20.01 10.53
CA ARG A 41 -20.40 -20.48 10.14
C ARG A 41 -21.39 -20.18 11.25
N GLY A 42 -22.43 -19.38 10.99
CA GLY A 42 -23.55 -19.19 11.93
C GLY A 42 -24.20 -17.81 11.94
N LYS A 43 -23.49 -16.77 11.48
CA LYS A 43 -24.09 -15.44 11.30
C LYS A 43 -24.80 -15.32 9.95
N ASN A 44 -25.92 -14.59 9.93
CA ASN A 44 -26.59 -14.23 8.69
C ASN A 44 -25.69 -13.31 7.85
N LEU A 45 -25.57 -13.57 6.56
CA LEU A 45 -24.73 -12.80 5.63
C LEU A 45 -25.05 -11.30 5.64
N ALA A 46 -26.33 -10.93 5.70
CA ALA A 46 -26.75 -9.53 5.75
C ALA A 46 -26.26 -8.83 7.02
N THR A 47 -26.27 -9.53 8.16
CA THR A 47 -25.73 -9.00 9.42
C THR A 47 -24.21 -8.81 9.34
N VAL A 48 -23.49 -9.77 8.76
CA VAL A 48 -22.03 -9.68 8.57
C VAL A 48 -21.65 -8.50 7.68
N ILE A 49 -22.37 -8.30 6.57
CA ILE A 49 -22.14 -7.17 5.66
C ILE A 49 -22.41 -5.84 6.37
N LEU A 50 -23.52 -5.72 7.10
CA LEU A 50 -23.87 -4.49 7.81
C LEU A 50 -22.83 -4.13 8.90
N GLU A 51 -22.39 -5.11 9.69
CA GLU A 51 -21.32 -4.94 10.69
C GLU A 51 -20.01 -4.48 10.03
N PHE A 52 -19.65 -5.10 8.90
CA PHE A 52 -18.47 -4.72 8.13
C PHE A 52 -18.59 -3.29 7.59
N ASP A 53 -19.69 -2.93 6.92
CA ASP A 53 -19.87 -1.63 6.29
C ASP A 53 -19.79 -0.47 7.29
N GLN A 54 -20.34 -0.67 8.49
CA GLN A 54 -20.26 0.31 9.57
C GLN A 54 -18.82 0.51 10.04
N SER A 55 -18.08 -0.58 10.29
CA SER A 55 -16.68 -0.51 10.73
C SER A 55 -15.77 0.05 9.65
N PHE A 56 -15.90 -0.45 8.41
CA PHE A 56 -15.14 0.03 7.25
C PHE A 56 -15.36 1.51 7.02
N SER A 57 -16.62 1.99 7.00
CA SER A 57 -16.91 3.40 6.72
C SER A 57 -16.34 4.34 7.78
N LYS A 58 -16.32 3.92 9.05
CA LYS A 58 -15.71 4.66 10.15
C LYS A 58 -14.19 4.72 9.99
N ASP A 59 -13.57 3.56 9.76
CA ASP A 59 -12.11 3.47 9.63
C ASP A 59 -11.58 4.16 8.37
N TRP A 60 -12.37 4.14 7.27
CA TRP A 60 -12.05 4.81 6.02
C TRP A 60 -11.91 6.33 6.16
N GLN A 61 -12.45 6.95 7.21
CA GLN A 61 -12.24 8.37 7.46
C GLN A 61 -10.79 8.68 7.86
N SER A 62 -10.05 7.69 8.38
CA SER A 62 -8.65 7.85 8.74
C SER A 62 -7.76 7.70 7.50
N ARG A 63 -7.02 8.76 7.18
CA ARG A 63 -6.04 8.76 6.08
C ARG A 63 -5.01 7.66 6.23
N ASP A 64 -4.40 7.54 7.42
CA ASP A 64 -3.36 6.55 7.68
C ASP A 64 -3.91 5.14 7.53
N TRP A 65 -5.14 4.91 8.00
CA TRP A 65 -5.81 3.63 7.82
C TRP A 65 -6.00 3.33 6.33
N ARG A 66 -6.57 4.25 5.54
CA ARG A 66 -6.78 4.06 4.09
C ARG A 66 -5.47 3.70 3.39
N LEU A 67 -4.43 4.52 3.56
CA LEU A 67 -3.16 4.33 2.87
C LEU A 67 -2.45 3.02 3.28
N SER A 68 -2.70 2.53 4.50
CA SER A 68 -2.20 1.23 4.96
C SER A 68 -2.98 0.03 4.41
N ARG A 69 -4.19 0.23 3.87
CA ARG A 69 -5.11 -0.85 3.47
C ARG A 69 -5.30 -0.99 1.97
N ILE A 70 -5.12 0.07 1.19
CA ILE A 70 -5.20 0.00 -0.27
C ILE A 70 -4.10 -0.89 -0.86
N GLY A 71 -4.37 -1.48 -2.01
CA GLY A 71 -3.39 -2.28 -2.75
C GLY A 71 -2.17 -1.45 -3.16
N GLY A 72 -1.04 -1.61 -2.45
CA GLY A 72 0.15 -0.77 -2.66
C GLY A 72 0.72 -0.81 -4.09
N LYS A 73 0.59 -1.94 -4.79
CA LYS A 73 0.98 -2.05 -6.21
C LYS A 73 0.09 -1.19 -7.12
N SER A 74 -1.23 -1.29 -6.96
CA SER A 74 -2.22 -0.50 -7.70
C SER A 74 -2.05 0.99 -7.43
N ALA A 75 -1.85 1.36 -6.15
CA ALA A 75 -1.61 2.73 -5.74
C ALA A 75 -0.33 3.31 -6.38
N LEU A 76 0.79 2.56 -6.34
CA LEU A 76 2.05 2.99 -6.95
C LEU A 76 1.95 3.11 -8.47
N ALA A 77 1.23 2.21 -9.14
CA ALA A 77 1.01 2.28 -10.59
C ALA A 77 0.24 3.56 -10.98
N LYS A 78 -0.86 3.87 -10.27
CA LYS A 78 -1.63 5.10 -10.47
C LYS A 78 -0.81 6.36 -10.17
N LEU A 79 -0.05 6.36 -9.08
CA LEU A 79 0.83 7.48 -8.73
C LEU A 79 1.88 7.73 -9.82
N ASN A 80 2.52 6.66 -10.33
CA ASN A 80 3.48 6.75 -11.42
C ASN A 80 2.85 7.29 -12.70
N GLN A 81 1.63 6.89 -13.02
CA GLN A 81 0.90 7.44 -14.16
C GLN A 81 0.72 8.96 -14.02
N ARG A 82 0.32 9.44 -12.85
CA ARG A 82 0.14 10.89 -12.59
C ARG A 82 1.46 11.67 -12.66
N LEU A 83 2.53 11.15 -12.04
CA LEU A 83 3.87 11.73 -12.12
C LEU A 83 4.37 11.80 -13.57
N GLN A 84 4.15 10.75 -14.36
CA GLN A 84 4.58 10.71 -15.75
C GLN A 84 3.76 11.67 -16.62
N GLN A 85 2.45 11.78 -16.40
CA GLN A 85 1.59 12.69 -17.14
C GLN A 85 1.96 14.15 -16.89
N GLN A 86 2.08 14.54 -15.61
CA GLN A 86 2.27 15.91 -15.18
C GLN A 86 3.72 16.39 -15.26
N TYR A 87 4.67 15.54 -14.88
CA TYR A 87 6.08 15.93 -14.72
C TYR A 87 7.04 15.17 -15.63
N LYS A 88 6.55 14.19 -16.41
CA LYS A 88 7.39 13.31 -17.26
C LYS A 88 8.44 12.53 -16.46
N VAL A 89 8.13 12.26 -15.18
CA VAL A 89 8.98 11.49 -14.28
C VAL A 89 8.30 10.17 -13.94
N ALA A 90 9.09 9.08 -13.93
CA ALA A 90 8.66 7.77 -13.46
C ALA A 90 9.49 7.31 -12.26
N VAL A 91 8.83 6.75 -11.27
CA VAL A 91 9.44 6.23 -10.05
C VAL A 91 9.42 4.70 -10.08
N SER A 92 10.58 4.10 -10.35
CA SER A 92 10.69 2.63 -10.36
C SER A 92 10.70 2.08 -8.94
N THR A 93 10.22 0.84 -8.78
CA THR A 93 10.29 0.10 -7.52
C THR A 93 11.73 -0.06 -7.04
N ALA A 94 12.69 -0.24 -7.95
CA ALA A 94 14.12 -0.29 -7.63
C ALA A 94 14.64 1.04 -7.06
N ARG A 95 14.22 2.17 -7.62
CA ARG A 95 14.58 3.50 -7.10
C ARG A 95 13.98 3.75 -5.73
N LEU A 96 12.71 3.38 -5.52
CA LEU A 96 12.08 3.46 -4.20
C LEU A 96 12.83 2.62 -3.19
N ALA A 97 13.10 1.36 -3.50
CA ALA A 97 13.85 0.46 -2.62
C ALA A 97 15.24 1.01 -2.28
N SER A 98 15.94 1.60 -3.25
CA SER A 98 17.26 2.23 -3.01
C SER A 98 17.20 3.49 -2.15
N ALA A 99 16.04 4.16 -2.11
CA ALA A 99 15.82 5.36 -1.30
C ALA A 99 15.25 5.03 0.09
N MET A 100 14.85 3.78 0.34
CA MET A 100 14.38 3.35 1.65
C MET A 100 15.54 3.29 2.64
N THR A 101 15.28 3.78 3.84
CA THR A 101 16.17 3.65 5.00
C THR A 101 15.88 2.37 5.77
N ASP A 102 16.82 1.92 6.61
CA ASP A 102 16.64 0.70 7.40
C ASP A 102 15.41 0.79 8.33
N SER A 103 15.06 1.97 8.84
CA SER A 103 13.86 2.16 9.67
C SER A 103 12.54 1.98 8.91
N GLN A 104 12.56 2.07 7.58
CA GLN A 104 11.39 1.90 6.72
C GLN A 104 11.23 0.47 6.22
N ALA A 105 12.24 -0.39 6.39
CA ALA A 105 12.15 -1.81 6.04
C ALA A 105 11.40 -2.57 7.14
N THR A 106 10.43 -3.41 6.75
CA THR A 106 9.69 -4.23 7.70
C THR A 106 10.58 -5.30 8.34
N PRO A 107 10.29 -5.74 9.58
CA PRO A 107 11.06 -6.79 10.23
C PRO A 107 11.18 -8.08 9.40
N GLU A 108 10.12 -8.44 8.68
CA GLU A 108 10.07 -9.60 7.79
C GLU A 108 11.07 -9.43 6.63
N LEU A 109 11.09 -8.26 5.99
CA LEU A 109 12.02 -7.99 4.90
C LEU A 109 13.48 -8.06 5.39
N LYS A 110 13.76 -7.50 6.58
CA LYS A 110 15.09 -7.59 7.20
C LYS A 110 15.49 -9.05 7.47
N ALA A 111 14.55 -9.87 7.93
CA ALA A 111 14.79 -11.29 8.16
C ALA A 111 15.14 -12.02 6.86
N VAL A 112 14.38 -11.79 5.78
CA VAL A 112 14.65 -12.39 4.47
C VAL A 112 16.02 -11.97 3.92
N VAL A 113 16.36 -10.68 3.96
CA VAL A 113 17.67 -10.18 3.50
C VAL A 113 18.82 -10.80 4.30
N ARG A 114 18.65 -10.95 5.62
CA ARG A 114 19.63 -11.63 6.49
C ARG A 114 19.81 -13.09 6.11
N ASP A 115 18.73 -13.81 5.83
CA ASP A 115 18.80 -15.24 5.45
C ASP A 115 19.46 -15.44 4.10
N ILE A 116 19.16 -14.59 3.11
CA ILE A 116 19.84 -14.56 1.80
C ILE A 116 21.34 -14.29 1.99
N SER A 117 21.69 -13.32 2.83
CA SER A 117 23.09 -12.98 3.11
C SER A 117 23.85 -14.14 3.77
N ARG A 118 23.19 -14.87 4.69
CA ARG A 118 23.76 -16.07 5.32
C ARG A 118 23.96 -17.19 4.29
N PHE A 119 23.00 -17.41 3.39
CA PHE A 119 23.13 -18.39 2.32
C PHE A 119 24.31 -18.07 1.40
N ALA A 120 24.40 -16.84 0.90
CA ALA A 120 25.47 -16.40 0.00
C ALA A 120 26.88 -16.57 0.60
N ARG A 121 27.04 -16.33 1.92
CA ARG A 121 28.31 -16.55 2.63
C ARG A 121 28.68 -18.03 2.73
N ARG A 122 27.70 -18.92 2.89
CA ARG A 122 27.93 -20.37 2.95
C ARG A 122 28.39 -20.91 1.59
N THR A 123 27.81 -20.42 0.50
CA THR A 123 28.17 -20.85 -0.87
C THR A 123 29.50 -20.26 -1.36
N ALA A 124 29.95 -19.13 -0.81
CA ALA A 124 31.23 -18.52 -1.18
C ALA A 124 32.46 -19.13 -0.47
N THR A 125 32.23 -19.98 0.54
CA THR A 125 33.30 -20.66 1.32
C THR A 125 33.39 -22.15 0.99
N SER A 126 32.63 -22.61 -0.01
CA SER A 126 32.62 -23.99 -0.51
C SER A 126 33.08 -24.04 -1.95
#